data_AF-A0A432LRM8-F1
#
_entry.id   AF-A0A432LRM8-F1
#
_cell.length_a   1.000
_cell.length_b   1.000
_cell.length_c   1.000
_cell.angle_alpha   90.00
_cell.angle_beta   90.00
_cell.angle_gamma   90.00
#
_symmetry.space_group_name_H-M   'P 1'
#
loop_
_entity.id
_entity.type
_entity.pdbx_description
1 polymer ?
#
loop_
_entity_poly.entity_id
_entity_poly.type
_entity_poly.pdbx_seq_one_letter_code
_entity_poly.pdbx_strand_id
1 'polypeptide(L)'
;MIELEIQGLSETREGLLIDVGRSVVASGFTLQRQRLTQDVNGVLLTMVVRGPERKQRALEAALDANERLLSFHTYPFEDGTAKPHYAAARTFARPPVAPAPVPVVETVAVAAAAAVPKQAAVAAVGAAAAVAVIAPEMAQAVVASVASPAPRVAPVAKLFADTPVLPSVPERVKPEVAPVVVGAPAPQEEEPEPEFVFYTPRAAAPAAAAVVADPYVEVVPLGPDEDAVEKVVPKLLNGYPQIFHCLHSLESSVAPGARESSLLLAGQRTGTWVFERDYKPSAKLSLEDAMERIGIPALRALADVEYVGGQLRIRNSPLCKEGGRSSCQFFIGYLEGLLGPLLASGSLSTFPLGCCSYGGDACVLAISE
;
A
#
# COMPACT_ATOMS: atom_id res chain seq x y z
N MET A 1 -15.14 -27.71 -9.25
CA MET A 1 -14.38 -26.46 -9.10
C MET A 1 -12.92 -26.84 -9.27
N ILE A 2 -12.17 -26.10 -10.08
CA ILE A 2 -10.75 -26.34 -10.33
C ILE A 2 -9.95 -25.17 -9.80
N GLU A 3 -8.70 -25.43 -9.45
CA GLU A 3 -7.70 -24.42 -9.11
C GLU A 3 -6.63 -24.41 -10.20
N LEU A 4 -6.33 -23.21 -10.68
CA LEU A 4 -5.42 -22.98 -11.78
C LEU A 4 -4.34 -22.00 -11.33
N GLU A 5 -3.10 -22.31 -11.66
CA GLU A 5 -1.98 -21.38 -11.60
C GLU A 5 -1.78 -20.77 -12.99
N ILE A 6 -1.99 -19.47 -13.10
CA ILE A 6 -1.72 -18.66 -14.28
C ILE A 6 -0.36 -18.00 -14.08
N GLN A 7 0.55 -18.21 -15.00
CA GLN A 7 1.80 -17.47 -15.09
C GLN A 7 1.75 -16.61 -16.35
N GLY A 8 2.04 -15.32 -16.25
CA GLY A 8 1.99 -14.37 -17.35
C GLY A 8 3.22 -13.48 -17.39
N LEU A 9 3.65 -13.09 -18.58
CA LEU A 9 4.72 -12.12 -18.80
C LEU A 9 4.13 -10.84 -19.42
N SER A 10 4.55 -9.69 -18.93
CA SER A 10 4.21 -8.38 -19.47
C SER A 10 5.45 -7.50 -19.62
N GLU A 11 5.41 -6.51 -20.51
CA GLU A 11 6.45 -5.47 -20.58
C GLU A 11 6.35 -4.49 -19.41
N THR A 12 5.12 -4.21 -18.92
CA THR A 12 4.86 -3.16 -17.94
C THR A 12 4.13 -3.68 -16.71
N ARG A 13 4.48 -3.11 -15.55
CA ARG A 13 3.83 -3.46 -14.27
C ARG A 13 2.49 -2.75 -14.11
N GLU A 14 2.40 -1.56 -14.67
CA GLU A 14 1.26 -0.66 -14.50
C GLU A 14 0.00 -1.26 -15.12
N GLY A 15 -1.10 -1.28 -14.36
CA GLY A 15 -2.39 -1.81 -14.81
C GLY A 15 -2.47 -3.33 -15.04
N LEU A 16 -1.35 -4.05 -15.12
CA LEU A 16 -1.31 -5.48 -15.43
C LEU A 16 -2.19 -6.31 -14.49
N LEU A 17 -2.02 -6.10 -13.19
CA LEU A 17 -2.77 -6.84 -12.18
C LEU A 17 -4.28 -6.56 -12.27
N ILE A 18 -4.63 -5.30 -12.55
CA ILE A 18 -6.02 -4.85 -12.61
C ILE A 18 -6.71 -5.45 -13.83
N ASP A 19 -6.08 -5.36 -15.00
CA ASP A 19 -6.67 -5.82 -16.25
C ASP A 19 -6.77 -7.34 -16.30
N VAL A 20 -5.72 -8.05 -15.86
CA VAL A 20 -5.73 -9.52 -15.78
C VAL A 20 -6.70 -9.99 -14.69
N GLY A 21 -6.70 -9.34 -13.52
CA GLY A 21 -7.66 -9.62 -12.44
C GLY A 21 -9.11 -9.43 -12.88
N ARG A 22 -9.39 -8.38 -13.67
CA ARG A 22 -10.72 -8.15 -14.25
C ARG A 22 -11.12 -9.27 -15.22
N SER A 23 -10.22 -9.71 -16.09
CA SER A 23 -10.47 -10.86 -16.99
C SER A 23 -10.77 -12.15 -16.22
N VAL A 24 -10.04 -12.41 -15.12
CA VAL A 24 -10.25 -13.56 -14.23
C VAL A 24 -11.65 -13.53 -13.61
N VAL A 25 -12.03 -12.39 -13.01
CA VAL A 25 -13.33 -12.23 -12.34
C VAL A 25 -14.48 -12.28 -13.34
N ALA A 26 -14.35 -11.61 -14.49
CA ALA A 26 -15.36 -11.64 -15.55
C ALA A 26 -15.59 -13.06 -16.10
N SER A 27 -14.54 -13.89 -16.10
CA SER A 27 -14.62 -15.31 -16.48
C SER A 27 -15.22 -16.19 -15.38
N GLY A 28 -15.59 -15.63 -14.23
CA GLY A 28 -16.21 -16.35 -13.11
C GLY A 28 -15.22 -17.14 -12.25
N PHE A 29 -13.96 -16.72 -12.21
CA PHE A 29 -12.94 -17.26 -11.32
C PHE A 29 -12.71 -16.29 -10.16
N THR A 30 -12.44 -16.84 -8.98
CA THR A 30 -12.02 -16.08 -7.80
C THR A 30 -10.50 -16.14 -7.67
N LEU A 31 -9.87 -14.99 -7.51
CA LEU A 31 -8.44 -14.89 -7.26
C LEU A 31 -8.13 -15.33 -5.82
N GLN A 32 -7.22 -16.28 -5.64
CA GLN A 32 -6.77 -16.74 -4.32
C GLN A 32 -5.42 -16.15 -3.93
N ARG A 33 -4.46 -16.21 -4.85
CA ARG A 33 -3.10 -15.71 -4.62
C ARG A 33 -2.62 -14.99 -5.87
N GLN A 34 -1.78 -13.99 -5.66
CA GLN A 34 -1.13 -13.28 -6.74
C GLN A 34 0.29 -12.91 -6.31
N ARG A 35 1.22 -12.93 -7.26
CA ARG A 35 2.58 -12.51 -7.07
C ARG A 35 3.04 -11.79 -8.33
N LEU A 36 3.64 -10.62 -8.15
CA LEU A 36 4.34 -9.92 -9.20
C LEU A 36 5.84 -9.95 -8.92
N THR A 37 6.64 -10.32 -9.90
CA THR A 37 8.10 -10.30 -9.80
C THR A 37 8.66 -9.57 -11.01
N GLN A 38 9.61 -8.66 -10.78
CA GLN A 38 10.32 -8.00 -11.88
C GLN A 38 11.47 -8.89 -12.34
N ASP A 39 11.56 -9.12 -13.64
CA ASP A 39 12.55 -9.95 -14.31
C ASP A 39 13.26 -9.13 -15.39
N VAL A 40 14.40 -9.62 -15.87
CA VAL A 40 15.16 -8.98 -16.96
C VAL A 40 14.31 -8.84 -18.22
N ASN A 41 13.34 -9.74 -18.42
CA ASN A 41 12.45 -9.77 -19.58
C ASN A 41 11.17 -8.95 -19.41
N GLY A 42 10.94 -8.34 -18.23
CA GLY A 42 9.73 -7.57 -17.94
C GLY A 42 9.14 -7.90 -16.58
N VAL A 43 7.81 -8.02 -16.52
CA VAL A 43 7.05 -8.25 -15.30
C VAL A 43 6.39 -9.61 -15.36
N LEU A 44 6.74 -10.45 -14.39
CA LEU A 44 6.19 -11.80 -14.22
C LEU A 44 5.02 -11.74 -13.26
N LEU A 45 3.86 -12.19 -13.70
CA LEU A 45 2.63 -12.29 -12.94
C LEU A 45 2.35 -13.77 -12.69
N THR A 46 2.21 -14.17 -11.43
CA THR A 46 1.73 -15.51 -11.05
C THR A 46 0.44 -15.35 -10.26
N MET A 47 -0.63 -16.01 -10.68
CA MET A 47 -1.95 -15.95 -10.03
C MET A 47 -2.48 -17.35 -9.81
N VAL A 48 -2.98 -17.63 -8.61
CA VAL A 48 -3.76 -18.84 -8.33
C VAL A 48 -5.22 -18.45 -8.31
N VAL A 49 -6.02 -19.07 -9.16
CA VAL A 49 -7.44 -18.76 -9.33
C VAL A 49 -8.28 -20.02 -9.17
N ARG A 50 -9.45 -19.90 -8.57
CA ARG A 50 -10.40 -20.99 -8.35
C ARG A 50 -11.69 -20.72 -9.10
N GLY A 51 -12.22 -21.69 -9.82
CA GLY A 51 -13.44 -21.47 -10.61
C GLY A 51 -14.04 -22.74 -11.22
N PRO A 52 -15.12 -22.58 -12.00
CA PRO A 52 -15.77 -23.70 -12.67
C PRO A 52 -14.94 -24.16 -13.87
N GLU A 53 -14.66 -25.47 -13.94
CA GLU A 53 -13.86 -26.10 -15.00
C GLU A 53 -14.37 -25.78 -16.41
N ARG A 54 -15.70 -25.74 -16.56
CA ARG A 54 -16.37 -25.43 -17.84
C ARG A 54 -16.01 -24.03 -18.39
N LYS A 55 -15.56 -23.11 -17.53
CA LYS A 55 -15.19 -21.74 -17.93
C LYS A 55 -13.68 -21.57 -18.14
N GLN A 56 -12.86 -22.61 -17.97
CA GLN A 56 -11.41 -22.53 -18.20
C GLN A 56 -11.07 -21.98 -19.59
N ARG A 57 -11.72 -22.49 -20.64
CA ARG A 57 -11.48 -22.01 -22.02
C ARG A 57 -11.87 -20.54 -22.21
N ALA A 58 -12.91 -20.07 -21.53
CA ALA A 58 -13.33 -18.67 -21.60
C ALA A 58 -12.32 -17.75 -20.90
N LEU A 59 -11.77 -18.22 -19.77
CA LEU A 59 -10.68 -17.55 -19.08
C LEU A 59 -9.43 -17.46 -19.95
N GLU A 60 -9.00 -18.57 -20.55
CA GLU A 60 -7.83 -18.60 -21.44
C GLU A 60 -8.02 -17.65 -22.64
N ALA A 61 -9.20 -17.62 -23.26
CA ALA A 61 -9.50 -16.69 -24.34
C ALA A 61 -9.47 -15.21 -23.88
N ALA A 62 -9.94 -14.92 -22.66
CA ALA A 62 -9.91 -13.57 -22.10
C ALA A 62 -8.50 -13.11 -21.70
N LEU A 63 -7.61 -14.04 -21.36
CA LEU A 63 -6.19 -13.77 -21.10
C LEU A 63 -5.43 -13.56 -22.41
N ASP A 64 -5.72 -14.36 -23.44
CA ASP A 64 -5.12 -14.23 -24.78
C ASP A 64 -5.49 -12.90 -25.46
N ALA A 65 -6.72 -12.41 -25.24
CA ALA A 65 -7.18 -11.11 -25.72
C ALA A 65 -6.62 -9.92 -24.92
N ASN A 66 -5.87 -10.14 -23.83
CA ASN A 66 -5.37 -9.06 -22.99
C ASN A 66 -4.05 -8.51 -23.56
N GLU A 67 -4.10 -7.28 -24.06
CA GLU A 67 -2.96 -6.60 -24.71
C GLU A 67 -1.73 -6.42 -23.80
N ARG A 68 -1.90 -6.47 -22.46
CA ARG A 68 -0.78 -6.34 -21.53
C ARG A 68 -0.02 -7.64 -21.34
N LEU A 69 -0.59 -8.79 -21.67
CA LEU A 69 0.09 -10.08 -21.59
C LEU A 69 0.81 -10.36 -22.91
N LEU A 70 2.14 -10.42 -22.85
CA LEU A 70 2.97 -10.86 -23.98
C LEU A 70 2.85 -12.38 -24.19
N SER A 71 2.73 -13.11 -23.10
CA SER A 71 2.51 -14.56 -23.09
C SER A 71 1.95 -14.97 -21.74
N PHE A 72 1.30 -16.14 -21.70
CA PHE A 72 0.87 -16.75 -20.45
C PHE A 72 0.83 -18.27 -20.58
N HIS A 73 0.84 -18.95 -19.44
CA HIS A 73 0.58 -20.36 -19.30
C HIS A 73 -0.36 -20.61 -18.13
N THR A 74 -1.23 -21.60 -18.30
CA THR A 74 -2.18 -22.03 -17.28
C THR A 74 -1.87 -23.47 -16.90
N TYR A 75 -1.74 -23.74 -15.60
CA TYR A 75 -1.46 -25.05 -15.05
C TYR A 75 -2.53 -25.42 -14.01
N PRO A 76 -2.82 -26.71 -13.81
CA PRO A 76 -3.46 -27.16 -12.57
C PRO A 76 -2.60 -26.75 -11.38
N PHE A 77 -3.22 -26.14 -10.37
CA PHE A 77 -2.53 -25.77 -9.14
C PHE A 77 -2.25 -27.01 -8.29
N GLU A 78 -1.02 -27.16 -7.81
CA GLU A 78 -0.57 -28.25 -6.94
C GLU A 78 0.04 -27.64 -5.66
N ASP A 79 -0.61 -27.87 -4.53
CA ASP A 79 -0.17 -27.32 -3.24
C ASP A 79 1.25 -27.78 -2.88
N GLY A 80 2.07 -26.82 -2.45
CA GLY A 80 3.41 -27.09 -1.90
C GLY A 80 4.57 -27.08 -2.89
N THR A 81 4.33 -26.88 -4.18
CA THR A 81 5.41 -26.71 -5.17
C THR A 81 5.38 -25.33 -5.81
N ALA A 82 6.35 -24.47 -5.48
CA ALA A 82 6.55 -23.23 -6.21
C ALA A 82 7.12 -23.59 -7.59
N LYS A 83 6.29 -23.58 -8.63
CA LYS A 83 6.75 -23.84 -9.99
C LYS A 83 7.64 -22.67 -10.45
N PRO A 84 8.83 -22.95 -11.01
CA PRO A 84 9.66 -21.90 -11.59
C PRO A 84 8.88 -21.22 -12.71
N HIS A 85 8.93 -19.89 -12.76
CA HIS A 85 8.19 -19.13 -13.75
C HIS A 85 8.66 -19.53 -15.16
N TYR A 86 7.74 -19.90 -16.06
CA TYR A 86 8.11 -20.42 -17.39
C TYR A 86 9.01 -19.44 -18.18
N ALA A 87 8.78 -18.13 -18.01
CA ALA A 87 9.56 -17.08 -18.66
C ALA A 87 10.98 -16.93 -18.10
N ALA A 88 11.22 -17.29 -16.84
CA ALA A 88 12.57 -17.25 -16.25
C ALA A 88 13.50 -18.32 -16.85
N ALA A 89 12.93 -19.36 -17.49
CA ALA A 89 13.67 -20.40 -18.19
C ALA A 89 13.93 -20.07 -19.69
N ARG A 90 13.39 -18.96 -20.21
CA ARG A 90 13.53 -18.59 -21.62
C ARG A 90 14.55 -17.48 -21.81
N THR A 91 15.59 -17.77 -22.59
CA THR A 91 16.50 -16.75 -23.12
C THR A 91 15.79 -16.03 -24.28
N PHE A 92 15.28 -14.82 -24.04
CA PHE A 92 14.78 -13.99 -25.14
C PHE A 92 15.96 -13.50 -25.98
N ALA A 93 15.85 -13.58 -27.31
CA ALA A 93 16.91 -13.19 -28.24
C ALA A 93 17.15 -11.67 -28.32
N ARG A 94 16.37 -10.86 -27.60
CA ARG A 94 16.47 -9.41 -27.62
C ARG A 94 17.31 -8.95 -26.42
N PRO A 95 18.42 -8.22 -26.63
CA PRO A 95 19.21 -7.69 -25.53
C PRO A 95 18.34 -6.76 -24.66
N PRO A 96 18.52 -6.78 -23.32
CA PRO A 96 17.76 -5.93 -22.42
C PRO A 96 17.99 -4.47 -22.81
N VAL A 97 16.91 -3.77 -23.16
CA VAL A 97 16.96 -2.32 -23.34
C VAL A 97 17.12 -1.74 -21.93
N ALA A 98 18.31 -1.25 -21.63
CA ALA A 98 18.57 -0.56 -20.37
C ALA A 98 17.52 0.57 -20.19
N PRO A 99 17.00 0.78 -18.97
CA PRO A 99 16.12 1.91 -18.71
C PRO A 99 16.83 3.19 -19.15
N ALA A 100 16.15 3.98 -20.00
CA ALA A 100 16.71 5.21 -20.52
C ALA A 100 17.12 6.12 -19.35
N PRO A 101 18.33 6.72 -19.37
CA PRO A 101 18.70 7.69 -18.34
C PRO A 101 17.70 8.85 -18.36
N VAL A 102 17.22 9.20 -17.17
CA VAL A 102 16.28 10.29 -16.95
C VAL A 102 16.89 11.57 -17.56
N PRO A 103 16.22 12.25 -18.51
CA PRO A 103 16.73 13.50 -19.03
C PRO A 103 16.70 14.55 -17.91
N VAL A 104 17.87 15.10 -17.59
CA VAL A 104 18.00 16.31 -16.78
C VAL A 104 17.33 17.43 -17.58
N VAL A 105 16.13 17.83 -17.16
CA VAL A 105 15.43 18.96 -17.76
C VAL A 105 16.10 20.23 -17.27
N GLU A 106 16.96 20.77 -18.13
CA GLU A 106 17.50 22.12 -18.02
C GLU A 106 16.35 23.11 -18.33
N THR A 107 15.96 23.88 -17.31
CA THR A 107 14.93 24.91 -17.41
C THR A 107 15.36 26.01 -18.39
N VAL A 108 14.79 26.02 -19.59
CA VAL A 108 14.80 27.19 -20.47
C VAL A 108 13.48 27.93 -20.31
N ALA A 109 13.58 29.13 -19.73
CA ALA A 109 12.50 30.10 -19.65
C ALA A 109 12.12 30.56 -21.06
N VAL A 110 10.82 30.47 -21.40
CA VAL A 110 10.26 31.16 -22.57
C VAL A 110 9.26 32.20 -22.08
N ALA A 111 9.59 33.44 -22.44
CA ALA A 111 8.87 34.65 -22.11
C ALA A 111 7.48 34.72 -22.75
N ALA A 112 6.59 35.40 -22.04
CA ALA A 112 5.24 35.73 -22.43
C ALA A 112 5.17 36.60 -23.70
N ALA A 113 4.22 36.29 -24.58
CA ALA A 113 3.70 37.22 -25.58
C ALA A 113 2.18 37.13 -25.61
N ALA A 114 1.54 38.23 -25.23
CA ALA A 114 0.11 38.45 -25.25
C ALA A 114 -0.41 38.61 -26.69
N ALA A 115 -1.59 38.07 -26.99
CA ALA A 115 -2.41 38.49 -28.10
C ALA A 115 -3.90 38.37 -27.76
N VAL A 116 -4.55 39.52 -27.69
CA VAL A 116 -6.01 39.70 -27.62
C VAL A 116 -6.62 39.45 -29.01
N PRO A 117 -7.84 38.89 -29.10
CA PRO A 117 -8.77 39.41 -30.08
C PRO A 117 -10.15 39.78 -29.53
N LYS A 118 -10.68 40.82 -30.17
CA LYS A 118 -11.95 41.52 -30.01
C LYS A 118 -13.18 40.65 -30.30
N GLN A 119 -14.26 40.98 -29.61
CA GLN A 119 -15.64 40.60 -29.87
C GLN A 119 -16.11 40.96 -31.30
N ALA A 120 -16.99 40.12 -31.86
CA ALA A 120 -18.06 40.54 -32.75
C ALA A 120 -19.30 39.66 -32.52
N ALA A 121 -20.45 40.31 -32.37
CA ALA A 121 -21.76 39.74 -32.12
C ALA A 121 -22.44 39.25 -33.40
N VAL A 122 -23.28 38.20 -33.32
CA VAL A 122 -24.48 38.05 -34.17
C VAL A 122 -25.59 37.35 -33.38
N ALA A 123 -26.82 37.75 -33.67
CA ALA A 123 -28.04 37.64 -32.92
C ALA A 123 -28.82 36.29 -33.03
N ALA A 124 -29.83 36.22 -32.17
CA ALA A 124 -30.88 35.23 -31.97
C ALA A 124 -31.69 34.78 -33.21
N VAL A 125 -32.25 33.56 -33.15
CA VAL A 125 -33.68 33.23 -33.47
C VAL A 125 -34.09 31.91 -32.77
N GLY A 126 -35.27 31.94 -32.11
CA GLY A 126 -36.33 30.90 -31.90
C GLY A 126 -35.98 29.43 -31.62
N ALA A 127 -36.77 28.63 -30.91
CA ALA A 127 -38.21 28.68 -30.66
C ALA A 127 -38.59 27.81 -29.44
N ALA A 128 -39.79 28.09 -28.94
CA ALA A 128 -40.46 27.52 -27.78
C ALA A 128 -40.86 26.04 -27.91
N ALA A 129 -41.01 25.36 -26.76
CA ALA A 129 -42.22 24.61 -26.43
C ALA A 129 -42.29 24.32 -24.92
N ALA A 130 -43.41 24.71 -24.32
CA ALA A 130 -43.79 24.48 -22.93
C ALA A 130 -44.55 23.16 -22.78
N VAL A 131 -44.47 22.50 -21.62
CA VAL A 131 -45.60 21.80 -20.99
C VAL A 131 -45.53 22.00 -19.47
N ALA A 132 -46.68 22.32 -18.90
CA ALA A 132 -46.94 22.81 -17.56
C ALA A 132 -47.19 21.68 -16.53
N VAL A 133 -46.78 21.97 -15.29
CA VAL A 133 -47.53 21.90 -14.01
C VAL A 133 -48.40 20.68 -13.75
N ILE A 134 -48.14 19.95 -12.65
CA ILE A 134 -49.07 19.77 -11.50
C ILE A 134 -48.24 19.52 -10.21
N ALA A 135 -48.37 20.42 -9.23
CA ALA A 135 -48.28 20.13 -7.79
C ALA A 135 -49.72 20.09 -7.24
N PRO A 136 -50.00 19.35 -6.16
CA PRO A 136 -50.06 19.95 -4.80
C PRO A 136 -49.55 18.96 -3.72
N GLU A 137 -49.43 19.20 -2.42
CA GLU A 137 -49.37 20.35 -1.50
C GLU A 137 -49.26 19.75 -0.07
N MET A 138 -48.59 20.44 0.85
CA MET A 138 -48.71 20.42 2.34
C MET A 138 -48.41 19.15 3.15
N ALA A 139 -47.43 19.26 4.06
CA ALA A 139 -47.73 19.56 5.46
C ALA A 139 -46.48 20.04 6.22
N GLN A 140 -46.61 21.23 6.82
CA GLN A 140 -45.71 21.84 7.78
C GLN A 140 -45.98 21.33 9.20
N ALA A 141 -44.93 21.27 10.02
CA ALA A 141 -44.88 21.69 11.42
C ALA A 141 -43.43 21.50 11.93
N VAL A 142 -42.88 22.16 12.94
CA VAL A 142 -43.02 23.45 13.63
C VAL A 142 -41.77 23.52 14.53
N VAL A 143 -40.98 24.58 14.39
CA VAL A 143 -40.20 25.33 15.40
C VAL A 143 -39.98 24.71 16.79
N ALA A 144 -38.71 24.63 17.24
CA ALA A 144 -38.31 25.08 18.58
C ALA A 144 -36.78 25.29 18.68
N SER A 145 -36.39 26.56 18.63
CA SER A 145 -35.12 27.09 19.11
C SER A 145 -35.12 27.09 20.64
N VAL A 146 -34.06 26.57 21.28
CA VAL A 146 -33.72 26.90 22.66
C VAL A 146 -32.20 27.05 22.80
N ALA A 147 -31.86 28.14 23.46
CA ALA A 147 -30.56 28.72 23.70
C ALA A 147 -29.56 27.82 24.45
N SER A 148 -28.28 28.13 24.20
CA SER A 148 -27.11 27.83 25.04
C SER A 148 -27.32 28.30 26.49
N PRO A 149 -26.60 27.71 27.47
CA PRO A 149 -25.37 28.41 27.88
C PRO A 149 -24.21 27.48 28.27
N ALA A 150 -23.00 28.01 28.07
CA ALA A 150 -21.76 27.57 28.72
C ALA A 150 -21.90 27.57 30.25
N PRO A 151 -21.00 26.87 30.98
CA PRO A 151 -20.02 27.70 31.69
C PRO A 151 -18.63 27.06 31.95
N ARG A 152 -17.71 27.97 32.30
CA ARG A 152 -16.56 27.85 33.24
C ARG A 152 -15.22 27.32 32.71
N VAL A 153 -14.44 28.31 32.29
CA VAL A 153 -13.00 28.43 32.51
C VAL A 153 -12.70 28.45 34.01
N ALA A 154 -11.70 27.68 34.45
CA ALA A 154 -10.94 27.93 35.67
C ALA A 154 -9.43 27.73 35.36
N PRO A 155 -8.54 28.58 35.88
CA PRO A 155 -7.13 28.57 35.57
C PRO A 155 -6.35 27.68 36.54
N VAL A 156 -5.30 27.00 36.07
CA VAL A 156 -4.24 26.48 36.96
C VAL A 156 -2.91 27.05 36.52
N ALA A 157 -2.27 27.65 37.52
CA ALA A 157 -1.06 28.41 37.44
C ALA A 157 0.21 27.55 37.29
N LYS A 158 1.21 28.20 36.69
CA LYS A 158 2.67 28.10 36.87
C LYS A 158 3.17 27.13 37.94
N LEU A 159 4.13 26.30 37.54
CA LEU A 159 5.29 25.73 38.27
C LEU A 159 5.81 24.65 37.29
N PHE A 160 7.00 24.68 36.70
CA PHE A 160 8.32 24.88 37.27
C PHE A 160 9.27 25.43 36.18
N ALA A 161 10.03 26.45 36.55
CA ALA A 161 11.39 26.58 36.06
C ALA A 161 12.20 25.46 36.71
N ASP A 162 13.00 24.74 35.93
CA ASP A 162 14.37 24.38 36.33
C ASP A 162 15.09 23.76 35.13
N THR A 163 16.06 24.52 34.64
CA THR A 163 17.16 24.07 33.82
C THR A 163 18.11 23.25 34.71
N PRO A 164 18.60 22.09 34.25
CA PRO A 164 20.04 21.89 34.38
C PRO A 164 20.64 21.32 33.09
N VAL A 165 21.61 22.03 32.52
CA VAL A 165 23.05 21.74 32.63
C VAL A 165 23.45 20.47 31.86
N LEU A 166 24.01 20.73 30.68
CA LEU A 166 24.79 19.80 29.86
C LEU A 166 25.98 19.23 30.66
N PRO A 167 26.20 17.90 30.67
CA PRO A 167 27.51 17.35 31.01
C PRO A 167 28.43 17.32 29.78
N SER A 168 29.61 17.87 30.02
CA SER A 168 30.73 18.13 29.12
C SER A 168 31.33 16.87 28.49
N VAL A 169 31.77 17.04 27.24
CA VAL A 169 32.60 16.13 26.45
C VAL A 169 34.01 16.02 27.07
N PRO A 170 34.56 14.81 27.30
CA PRO A 170 36.00 14.64 27.48
C PRO A 170 36.70 14.29 26.16
N GLU A 171 37.40 15.32 25.68
CA GLU A 171 38.75 15.38 25.11
C GLU A 171 39.46 14.10 24.62
N ARG A 172 39.96 14.22 23.39
CA ARG A 172 40.68 13.23 22.58
C ARG A 172 42.17 13.28 22.91
N VAL A 173 42.74 12.20 23.44
CA VAL A 173 44.19 12.09 23.65
C VAL A 173 44.86 11.38 22.48
N LYS A 174 45.93 12.01 21.97
CA LYS A 174 46.87 11.60 20.91
C LYS A 174 48.13 10.98 21.54
N PRO A 175 48.75 9.99 20.89
CA PRO A 175 50.23 9.93 20.82
C PRO A 175 50.67 9.62 19.37
N GLU A 176 51.50 10.38 18.67
CA GLU A 176 52.95 10.68 18.81
C GLU A 176 53.91 9.49 18.67
N VAL A 177 54.10 9.09 17.40
CA VAL A 177 55.32 8.79 16.61
C VAL A 177 56.65 8.41 17.32
N ALA A 178 57.04 7.13 17.09
CA ALA A 178 58.33 6.53 16.66
C ALA A 178 59.67 6.82 17.38
N PRO A 179 60.64 5.87 17.32
CA PRO A 179 61.54 5.88 16.17
C PRO A 179 61.93 4.50 15.59
N VAL A 180 62.45 4.61 14.36
CA VAL A 180 63.02 3.62 13.44
C VAL A 180 64.43 3.22 13.85
N VAL A 181 64.79 1.94 13.69
CA VAL A 181 66.20 1.52 13.49
C VAL A 181 66.28 0.60 12.27
N VAL A 182 67.26 0.90 11.44
CA VAL A 182 67.57 0.37 10.10
C VAL A 182 68.43 -0.89 10.20
N GLY A 183 68.22 -1.85 9.28
CA GLY A 183 69.17 -2.92 9.00
C GLY A 183 68.70 -3.90 7.91
N ALA A 184 69.07 -3.65 6.65
CA ALA A 184 69.08 -4.63 5.55
C ALA A 184 70.38 -5.48 5.60
N PRO A 185 70.62 -6.55 4.79
CA PRO A 185 69.87 -7.09 3.65
C PRO A 185 69.59 -8.62 3.67
N ALA A 186 68.84 -9.09 2.67
CA ALA A 186 68.39 -10.46 2.44
C ALA A 186 69.49 -11.50 2.13
N PRO A 187 69.17 -12.80 2.28
CA PRO A 187 69.28 -13.72 1.16
C PRO A 187 68.01 -14.58 0.91
N GLN A 188 67.60 -14.53 -0.36
CA GLN A 188 66.96 -15.52 -1.25
C GLN A 188 66.33 -16.83 -0.72
N GLU A 189 65.08 -17.00 -1.18
CA GLU A 189 64.47 -18.19 -1.81
C GLU A 189 64.70 -19.58 -1.21
N GLU A 190 63.68 -20.07 -0.49
CA GLU A 190 63.24 -21.47 -0.55
C GLU A 190 61.72 -21.46 -0.77
N GLU A 191 61.25 -22.04 -1.88
CA GLU A 191 59.85 -22.41 -2.09
C GLU A 191 59.48 -23.56 -1.15
N PRO A 192 58.44 -23.43 -0.30
CA PRO A 192 57.77 -24.59 0.27
C PRO A 192 56.56 -24.98 -0.59
N GLU A 193 56.54 -26.28 -0.89
CA GLU A 193 55.53 -27.04 -1.62
C GLU A 193 54.08 -26.70 -1.21
N PRO A 194 53.10 -26.84 -2.13
CA PRO A 194 51.70 -26.58 -1.80
C PRO A 194 51.19 -27.61 -0.78
N GLU A 195 50.98 -27.15 0.46
CA GLU A 195 50.22 -27.88 1.46
C GLU A 195 48.81 -28.16 0.90
N PHE A 196 48.51 -29.44 0.70
CA PHE A 196 47.16 -29.91 0.44
C PHE A 196 46.29 -29.63 1.67
N VAL A 197 45.68 -28.44 1.71
CA VAL A 197 44.65 -28.11 2.68
C VAL A 197 43.39 -28.93 2.33
N PHE A 198 43.17 -30.00 3.08
CA PHE A 198 41.89 -30.70 3.11
C PHE A 198 40.84 -29.74 3.68
N TYR A 199 40.08 -29.07 2.80
CA TYR A 199 38.86 -28.39 3.20
C TYR A 199 37.86 -29.45 3.70
N THR A 200 37.77 -29.63 5.01
CA THR A 200 36.65 -30.35 5.62
C THR A 200 35.37 -29.60 5.31
N PRO A 201 34.40 -30.19 4.59
CA PRO A 201 33.12 -29.55 4.37
C PRO A 201 32.46 -29.29 5.72
N ARG A 202 32.06 -28.04 5.98
CA ARG A 202 31.26 -27.67 7.15
C ARG A 202 29.99 -28.54 7.12
N ALA A 203 29.83 -29.37 8.15
CA ALA A 203 28.64 -30.19 8.32
C ALA A 203 27.38 -29.32 8.22
N ALA A 204 26.43 -29.76 7.40
CA ALA A 204 25.16 -29.09 7.22
C ALA A 204 24.47 -28.93 8.59
N ALA A 205 23.96 -27.72 8.86
CA ALA A 205 23.12 -27.48 10.02
C ALA A 205 21.92 -28.46 9.99
N PRO A 206 21.48 -28.99 11.14
CA PRO A 206 20.33 -29.88 11.18
C PRO A 206 19.13 -29.18 10.57
N ALA A 207 18.44 -29.87 9.67
CA ALA A 207 17.23 -29.38 9.02
C ALA A 207 16.26 -28.87 10.08
N ALA A 208 15.75 -27.65 9.89
CA ALA A 208 14.69 -27.10 10.71
C ALA A 208 13.55 -28.12 10.77
N ALA A 209 13.14 -28.47 11.99
CA ALA A 209 12.04 -29.39 12.21
C ALA A 209 10.82 -28.91 11.44
N ALA A 210 10.19 -29.84 10.70
CA ALA A 210 8.97 -29.58 9.96
C ALA A 210 7.93 -28.98 10.92
N VAL A 211 7.60 -27.70 10.70
CA VAL A 211 6.50 -27.04 11.38
C VAL A 211 5.25 -27.83 11.01
N VAL A 212 4.63 -28.46 12.01
CA VAL A 212 3.32 -29.10 11.87
C VAL A 212 2.38 -28.01 11.38
N ALA A 213 2.00 -28.08 10.10
CA ALA A 213 1.05 -27.15 9.53
C ALA A 213 -0.28 -27.34 10.25
N ASP A 214 -0.70 -26.33 11.00
CA ASP A 214 -2.06 -26.26 11.52
C ASP A 214 -3.04 -26.51 10.36
N PRO A 215 -4.12 -27.27 10.58
CA PRO A 215 -5.08 -27.58 9.54
C PRO A 215 -5.56 -26.28 8.87
N TYR A 216 -5.50 -26.25 7.54
CA TYR A 216 -5.97 -25.12 6.75
C TYR A 216 -7.48 -24.96 6.94
N VAL A 217 -7.88 -24.14 7.92
CA VAL A 217 -9.27 -23.76 8.11
C VAL A 217 -9.54 -22.59 7.18
N GLU A 218 -10.31 -22.84 6.12
CA GLU A 218 -10.84 -21.80 5.24
C GLU A 218 -11.75 -20.90 6.09
N VAL A 219 -11.23 -19.72 6.47
CA VAL A 219 -11.98 -18.74 7.25
C VAL A 219 -13.02 -18.12 6.33
N VAL A 220 -14.30 -18.40 6.58
CA VAL A 220 -15.40 -17.78 5.84
C VAL A 220 -15.37 -16.27 6.08
N PRO A 221 -15.29 -15.43 5.05
CA PRO A 221 -15.36 -13.99 5.20
C PRO A 221 -16.71 -13.58 5.81
N LEU A 222 -16.67 -12.78 6.87
CA LEU A 222 -17.84 -12.23 7.54
C LEU A 222 -17.85 -10.70 7.39
N GLY A 223 -19.05 -10.12 7.47
CA GLY A 223 -19.20 -8.67 7.60
C GLY A 223 -18.51 -8.13 8.88
N PRO A 224 -18.34 -6.81 8.98
CA PRO A 224 -17.76 -6.20 10.17
C PRO A 224 -18.60 -6.50 11.41
N ASP A 225 -17.94 -6.69 12.54
CA ASP A 225 -18.59 -6.69 13.85
C ASP A 225 -18.83 -5.23 14.27
N GLU A 226 -19.92 -4.65 13.78
CA GLU A 226 -20.26 -3.23 13.99
C GLU A 226 -20.35 -2.89 15.48
N ASP A 227 -20.96 -3.76 16.28
CA ASP A 227 -21.11 -3.56 17.73
C ASP A 227 -19.75 -3.50 18.44
N ALA A 228 -18.81 -4.37 18.08
CA ALA A 228 -17.45 -4.34 18.63
C ALA A 228 -16.70 -3.07 18.21
N VAL A 229 -16.84 -2.64 16.95
CA VAL A 229 -16.22 -1.42 16.43
C VAL A 229 -16.76 -0.20 17.15
N GLU A 230 -18.08 -0.01 17.24
CA GLU A 230 -18.70 1.18 17.87
C GLU A 230 -18.35 1.29 19.37
N LYS A 231 -18.14 0.16 20.07
CA LYS A 231 -17.63 0.16 21.45
C LYS A 231 -16.19 0.65 21.57
N VAL A 232 -15.35 0.41 20.56
CA VAL A 232 -13.91 0.73 20.57
C VAL A 232 -13.62 2.11 19.98
N VAL A 233 -14.45 2.61 19.06
CA VAL A 233 -14.28 3.92 18.40
C VAL A 233 -14.01 5.07 19.39
N PRO A 234 -14.78 5.28 20.48
CA PRO A 234 -14.49 6.35 21.42
C PRO A 234 -13.08 6.29 22.03
N LYS A 235 -12.54 5.08 22.24
CA LYS A 235 -11.17 4.89 22.73
C LYS A 235 -10.14 5.18 21.64
N LEU A 236 -10.42 4.81 20.39
CA LEU A 236 -9.56 5.13 19.25
C LEU A 236 -9.44 6.64 19.06
N LEU A 237 -10.57 7.36 19.05
CA LEU A 237 -10.58 8.80 18.80
C LEU A 237 -9.86 9.58 19.93
N ASN A 238 -10.10 9.20 21.19
CA ASN A 238 -9.43 9.83 22.34
C ASN A 238 -7.93 9.47 22.44
N GLY A 239 -7.55 8.29 21.95
CA GLY A 239 -6.18 7.80 21.98
C GLY A 239 -5.32 8.23 20.79
N TYR A 240 -5.88 8.95 19.82
CA TYR A 240 -5.16 9.31 18.59
C TYR A 240 -3.94 10.21 18.87
N PRO A 241 -2.76 9.93 18.27
CA PRO A 241 -2.46 8.89 17.27
C PRO A 241 -2.02 7.52 17.84
N GLN A 242 -1.94 7.36 19.15
CA GLN A 242 -1.47 6.15 19.84
C GLN A 242 -2.57 5.06 19.93
N ILE A 243 -3.13 4.67 18.79
CA ILE A 243 -4.34 3.84 18.70
C ILE A 243 -4.07 2.34 18.54
N PHE A 244 -2.85 1.94 18.23
CA PHE A 244 -2.54 0.55 17.83
C PHE A 244 -2.84 -0.48 18.91
N HIS A 245 -2.69 -0.14 20.20
CA HIS A 245 -3.10 -1.03 21.29
C HIS A 245 -4.60 -1.35 21.23
N CYS A 246 -5.44 -0.35 20.98
CA CYS A 246 -6.88 -0.54 20.86
C CYS A 246 -7.24 -1.36 19.61
N LEU A 247 -6.54 -1.16 18.50
CA LEU A 247 -6.74 -1.93 17.27
C LEU A 247 -6.37 -3.40 17.44
N HIS A 248 -5.23 -3.71 18.08
CA HIS A 248 -4.85 -5.09 18.43
C HIS A 248 -5.89 -5.74 19.36
N SER A 249 -6.42 -4.99 20.32
CA SER A 249 -7.51 -5.47 21.19
C SER A 249 -8.78 -5.79 20.39
N LEU A 250 -9.18 -4.92 19.45
CA LEU A 250 -10.33 -5.14 18.58
C LEU A 250 -10.16 -6.41 17.75
N GLU A 251 -9.02 -6.56 17.06
CA GLU A 251 -8.72 -7.72 16.22
C GLU A 251 -8.80 -9.04 17.01
N SER A 252 -8.31 -9.04 18.25
CA SER A 252 -8.36 -10.21 19.12
C SER A 252 -9.77 -10.55 19.64
N SER A 253 -10.65 -9.55 19.71
CA SER A 253 -12.01 -9.69 20.27
C SER A 253 -13.07 -10.13 19.26
N VAL A 254 -12.84 -9.88 17.97
CA VAL A 254 -13.80 -10.21 16.90
C VAL A 254 -13.51 -11.59 16.28
N ALA A 255 -14.55 -12.18 15.69
CA ALA A 255 -14.44 -13.48 15.01
C ALA A 255 -13.40 -13.42 13.86
N PRO A 256 -12.63 -14.50 13.61
CA PRO A 256 -11.59 -14.50 12.56
C PRO A 256 -12.03 -13.98 11.20
N GLY A 257 -13.23 -14.38 10.74
CA GLY A 257 -13.78 -13.95 9.45
C GLY A 257 -14.22 -12.49 9.40
N ALA A 258 -14.43 -11.84 10.55
CA ALA A 258 -14.86 -10.45 10.67
C ALA A 258 -13.70 -9.48 10.95
N ARG A 259 -12.47 -9.98 11.20
CA ARG A 259 -11.33 -9.14 11.61
C ARG A 259 -11.00 -8.05 10.60
N GLU A 260 -10.83 -8.46 9.35
CA GLU A 260 -10.44 -7.55 8.26
C GLU A 260 -11.50 -6.48 8.03
N SER A 261 -12.76 -6.88 7.93
CA SER A 261 -13.89 -5.97 7.73
C SER A 261 -14.11 -5.04 8.94
N SER A 262 -13.92 -5.52 10.17
CA SER A 262 -14.03 -4.70 11.38
C SER A 262 -12.90 -3.67 11.48
N LEU A 263 -11.66 -4.05 11.15
CA LEU A 263 -10.52 -3.14 11.12
C LEU A 263 -10.67 -2.09 10.02
N LEU A 264 -11.18 -2.49 8.85
CA LEU A 264 -11.51 -1.57 7.76
C LEU A 264 -12.53 -0.52 8.24
N LEU A 265 -13.63 -0.95 8.84
CA LEU A 265 -14.67 -0.05 9.37
C LEU A 265 -14.12 0.88 10.46
N ALA A 266 -13.32 0.36 11.39
CA ALA A 266 -12.65 1.18 12.41
C ALA A 266 -11.71 2.22 11.78
N GLY A 267 -11.01 1.85 10.71
CA GLY A 267 -10.22 2.74 9.87
C GLY A 267 -11.07 3.87 9.31
N GLN A 268 -12.17 3.54 8.62
CA GLN A 268 -13.10 4.51 8.02
C GLN A 268 -13.61 5.52 9.03
N ARG A 269 -14.11 5.06 10.18
CA ARG A 269 -14.57 5.94 11.27
C ARG A 269 -13.48 6.88 11.76
N THR A 270 -12.26 6.37 11.94
CA THR A 270 -11.12 7.16 12.41
C THR A 270 -10.69 8.18 11.36
N GLY A 271 -10.62 7.78 10.09
CA GLY A 271 -10.26 8.66 8.97
C GLY A 271 -11.25 9.81 8.79
N THR A 272 -12.55 9.51 8.82
CA THR A 272 -13.61 10.53 8.75
C THR A 272 -13.53 11.51 9.92
N TRP A 273 -13.30 11.03 11.14
CA TRP A 273 -13.14 11.92 12.29
C TRP A 273 -11.89 12.80 12.18
N VAL A 274 -10.75 12.27 11.73
CA VAL A 274 -9.53 13.07 11.49
C VAL A 274 -9.78 14.13 10.42
N PHE A 275 -10.48 13.76 9.34
CA PHE A 275 -10.91 14.70 8.32
C PHE A 275 -11.72 15.85 8.93
N GLU A 276 -12.79 15.55 9.66
CA GLU A 276 -13.63 16.58 10.29
C GLU A 276 -12.89 17.46 11.30
N ARG A 277 -11.96 16.87 12.07
CA ARG A 277 -11.19 17.56 13.11
C ARG A 277 -10.18 18.55 12.52
N ASP A 278 -9.42 18.10 11.52
CA ASP A 278 -8.21 18.82 11.06
C ASP A 278 -8.38 19.42 9.66
N TYR A 279 -9.21 18.82 8.81
CA TYR A 279 -9.33 19.10 7.39
C TYR A 279 -10.76 19.51 7.07
N LYS A 280 -11.06 20.79 7.31
CA LYS A 280 -12.36 21.39 6.99
C LYS A 280 -12.76 21.15 5.52
N PRO A 281 -14.06 21.19 5.17
CA PRO A 281 -14.54 20.99 3.81
C PRO A 281 -13.80 21.90 2.83
N SER A 282 -12.94 21.31 2.00
CA SER A 282 -12.23 22.01 0.93
C SER A 282 -12.87 21.71 -0.43
N ALA A 283 -12.45 22.45 -1.45
CA ALA A 283 -12.76 22.09 -2.83
C ALA A 283 -12.31 20.64 -3.12
N LYS A 284 -12.99 19.98 -4.06
CA LYS A 284 -12.61 18.66 -4.55
C LYS A 284 -11.17 18.70 -5.08
N LEU A 285 -10.35 17.73 -4.71
CA LEU A 285 -8.94 17.61 -5.08
C LEU A 285 -8.75 16.41 -6.01
N SER A 286 -7.68 16.46 -6.82
CA SER A 286 -7.17 15.27 -7.49
C SER A 286 -6.63 14.28 -6.45
N LEU A 287 -6.58 12.99 -6.78
CA LEU A 287 -6.01 11.99 -5.87
C LEU A 287 -4.58 12.34 -5.42
N GLU A 288 -3.74 12.79 -6.34
CA GLU A 288 -2.35 13.14 -6.03
C GLU A 288 -2.26 14.33 -5.06
N ASP A 289 -3.04 15.40 -5.31
CA ASP A 289 -3.13 16.55 -4.40
C ASP A 289 -3.70 16.16 -3.02
N ALA A 290 -4.71 15.28 -3.00
CA ALA A 290 -5.33 14.81 -1.76
C ALA A 290 -4.35 13.99 -0.92
N MET A 291 -3.58 13.10 -1.55
CA MET A 291 -2.52 12.33 -0.91
C MET A 291 -1.40 13.23 -0.39
N GLU A 292 -0.89 14.15 -1.21
CA GLU A 292 0.23 15.01 -0.82
C GLU A 292 -0.14 15.96 0.33
N ARG A 293 -1.32 16.59 0.27
CA ARG A 293 -1.72 17.63 1.23
C ARG A 293 -2.34 17.07 2.50
N ILE A 294 -2.98 15.91 2.45
CA ILE A 294 -3.82 15.39 3.54
C ILE A 294 -3.45 13.94 3.89
N GLY A 295 -3.45 13.04 2.90
CA GLY A 295 -3.21 11.61 3.12
C GLY A 295 -1.87 11.30 3.79
N ILE A 296 -0.76 11.74 3.20
CA ILE A 296 0.60 11.48 3.71
C ILE A 296 0.83 12.15 5.07
N PRO A 297 0.51 13.44 5.30
CA PRO A 297 0.65 14.04 6.62
C PRO A 297 -0.14 13.30 7.71
N ALA A 298 -1.38 12.92 7.43
CA ALA A 298 -2.24 12.22 8.40
C ALA A 298 -1.75 10.79 8.68
N LEU A 299 -1.21 10.10 7.67
CA LEU A 299 -0.62 8.77 7.84
C LEU A 299 0.71 8.80 8.60
N ARG A 300 1.54 9.83 8.39
CA ARG A 300 2.81 10.00 9.11
C ARG A 300 2.64 10.20 10.62
N ALA A 301 1.47 10.62 11.07
CA ALA A 301 1.14 10.65 12.50
C ALA A 301 1.00 9.24 13.10
N LEU A 302 0.70 8.24 12.27
CA LEU A 302 0.41 6.86 12.67
C LEU A 302 1.59 5.92 12.39
N ALA A 303 2.22 6.00 11.22
CA ALA A 303 3.26 5.07 10.79
C ALA A 303 4.29 5.74 9.87
N ASP A 304 5.43 5.07 9.68
CA ASP A 304 6.43 5.50 8.70
C ASP A 304 5.93 5.18 7.28
N VAL A 305 5.69 6.21 6.47
CA VAL A 305 5.05 6.08 5.17
C VAL A 305 5.75 6.85 4.04
N GLU A 306 5.77 6.23 2.88
CA GLU A 306 6.24 6.78 1.61
C GLU A 306 5.15 6.58 0.55
N TYR A 307 4.90 7.58 -0.29
CA TYR A 307 3.93 7.48 -1.38
C TYR A 307 4.61 7.91 -2.68
N VAL A 308 4.61 7.02 -3.67
CA VAL A 308 5.24 7.23 -4.97
C VAL A 308 4.41 6.54 -6.05
N GLY A 309 3.95 7.30 -7.05
CA GLY A 309 3.29 6.75 -8.24
C GLY A 309 2.06 5.90 -7.93
N GLY A 310 1.14 6.40 -7.09
CA GLY A 310 -0.08 5.67 -6.71
C GLY A 310 0.16 4.51 -5.74
N GLN A 311 1.38 4.32 -5.24
CA GLN A 311 1.69 3.26 -4.27
C GLN A 311 2.09 3.87 -2.94
N LEU A 312 1.37 3.48 -1.89
CA LEU A 312 1.69 3.78 -0.52
C LEU A 312 2.48 2.62 0.09
N ARG A 313 3.67 2.91 0.60
CA ARG A 313 4.54 1.99 1.31
C ARG A 313 4.57 2.36 2.79
N ILE A 314 4.16 1.44 3.64
CA ILE A 314 4.19 1.56 5.10
C ILE A 314 5.34 0.70 5.62
N ARG A 315 6.37 1.35 6.15
CA ARG A 315 7.54 0.69 6.73
C ARG A 315 7.25 0.33 8.18
N ASN A 316 7.66 -0.86 8.61
CA ASN A 316 7.51 -1.34 9.99
C ASN A 316 6.08 -1.17 10.54
N SER A 317 5.08 -1.58 9.76
CA SER A 317 3.67 -1.39 10.13
C SER A 317 3.38 -1.98 11.53
N PRO A 318 2.88 -1.18 12.49
CA PRO A 318 2.64 -1.63 13.86
C PRO A 318 1.49 -2.64 13.97
N LEU A 319 0.71 -2.79 12.90
CA LEU A 319 -0.41 -3.71 12.78
C LEU A 319 -0.02 -5.05 12.14
N CYS A 320 1.16 -5.13 11.54
CA CYS A 320 1.56 -6.28 10.74
C CYS A 320 2.82 -6.88 11.41
N LYS A 321 2.64 -7.96 12.20
CA LYS A 321 3.69 -8.67 12.95
C LYS A 321 3.92 -10.08 12.40
N GLU A 322 5.07 -10.66 12.72
CA GLU A 322 5.39 -12.06 12.46
C GLU A 322 4.30 -12.97 13.04
N GLY A 323 3.74 -13.84 12.20
CA GLY A 323 2.57 -14.67 12.55
C GLY A 323 1.47 -14.71 11.49
N GLY A 324 1.68 -14.12 10.30
CA GLY A 324 0.82 -14.33 9.12
C GLY A 324 -0.53 -13.61 9.15
N ARG A 325 -0.75 -12.67 10.08
CA ARG A 325 -1.97 -11.86 10.14
C ARG A 325 -1.71 -10.44 9.68
N SER A 326 -2.40 -10.02 8.63
CA SER A 326 -2.31 -8.68 8.08
C SER A 326 -3.46 -7.82 8.58
N SER A 327 -3.19 -6.96 9.56
CA SER A 327 -4.18 -6.00 10.09
C SER A 327 -4.11 -4.64 9.38
N CYS A 328 -3.44 -4.61 8.23
CA CYS A 328 -3.22 -3.42 7.43
C CYS A 328 -4.50 -2.91 6.71
N GLN A 329 -5.62 -3.65 6.80
CA GLN A 329 -6.96 -3.20 6.37
C GLN A 329 -7.42 -1.92 7.06
N PHE A 330 -6.96 -1.67 8.29
CA PHE A 330 -7.20 -0.40 8.97
C PHE A 330 -6.71 0.81 8.16
N PHE A 331 -5.54 0.72 7.52
CA PHE A 331 -4.99 1.84 6.73
C PHE A 331 -5.79 2.10 5.45
N ILE A 332 -6.33 1.05 4.84
CA ILE A 332 -7.22 1.16 3.69
C ILE A 332 -8.47 1.95 4.09
N GLY A 333 -9.14 1.50 5.16
CA GLY A 333 -10.34 2.17 5.65
C GLY A 333 -10.06 3.60 6.12
N TYR A 334 -8.92 3.82 6.78
CA TYR A 334 -8.49 5.15 7.21
C TYR A 334 -8.38 6.12 6.04
N LEU A 335 -7.75 5.71 4.93
CA LEU A 335 -7.65 6.53 3.73
C LEU A 335 -8.99 6.76 3.05
N GLU A 336 -9.84 5.73 2.97
CA GLU A 336 -11.20 5.86 2.42
C GLU A 336 -12.02 6.88 3.21
N GLY A 337 -12.01 6.80 4.54
CA GLY A 337 -12.72 7.73 5.41
C GLY A 337 -12.13 9.15 5.40
N LEU A 338 -10.80 9.26 5.26
CA LEU A 338 -10.08 10.53 5.27
C LEU A 338 -10.19 11.29 3.94
N LEU A 339 -10.08 10.59 2.82
CA LEU A 339 -9.98 11.20 1.49
C LEU A 339 -11.27 11.09 0.68
N GLY A 340 -12.15 10.15 0.98
CA GLY A 340 -13.43 9.96 0.26
C GLY A 340 -14.21 11.26 0.04
N PRO A 341 -14.40 12.13 1.05
CA PRO A 341 -15.10 13.40 0.89
C PRO A 341 -14.44 14.42 -0.05
N LEU A 342 -13.13 14.26 -0.34
CA LEU A 342 -12.33 15.20 -1.10
C LEU A 342 -12.23 14.86 -2.58
N LEU A 343 -12.43 13.60 -2.95
CA LEU A 343 -12.20 13.14 -4.32
C LEU A 343 -13.37 13.52 -5.23
N ALA A 344 -13.04 13.78 -6.50
CA ALA A 344 -14.04 14.18 -7.45
C ALA A 344 -15.02 13.04 -7.80
N SER A 345 -14.49 11.83 -7.95
CA SER A 345 -15.23 10.57 -8.15
C SER A 345 -16.14 10.21 -6.98
N GLY A 346 -15.80 10.66 -5.77
CA GLY A 346 -16.47 10.28 -4.53
C GLY A 346 -16.12 8.88 -4.01
N SER A 347 -15.14 8.20 -4.63
CA SER A 347 -14.65 6.90 -4.17
C SER A 347 -13.13 6.83 -4.25
N LEU A 348 -12.52 6.17 -3.27
CA LEU A 348 -11.11 5.78 -3.29
C LEU A 348 -11.06 4.26 -3.39
N SER A 349 -10.27 3.75 -4.32
CA SER A 349 -10.00 2.32 -4.44
C SER A 349 -8.59 2.04 -3.94
N THR A 350 -8.47 1.28 -2.86
CA THR A 350 -7.17 0.90 -2.31
C THR A 350 -7.05 -0.62 -2.23
N PHE A 351 -5.94 -1.17 -2.72
CA PHE A 351 -5.70 -2.61 -2.75
C PHE A 351 -4.36 -2.97 -2.12
N PRO A 352 -4.30 -4.02 -1.27
CA PRO A 352 -3.03 -4.50 -0.75
C PRO A 352 -2.23 -5.21 -1.84
N LEU A 353 -1.00 -4.77 -2.07
CA LEU A 353 -0.01 -5.40 -2.96
C LEU A 353 0.98 -6.30 -2.22
N GLY A 354 1.26 -6.00 -0.95
CA GLY A 354 2.20 -6.76 -0.13
C GLY A 354 2.08 -6.40 1.35
N CYS A 355 2.51 -7.30 2.23
CA CYS A 355 2.44 -7.10 3.68
C CYS A 355 3.65 -7.72 4.39
N CYS A 356 4.16 -7.01 5.40
CA CYS A 356 5.23 -7.47 6.27
C CYS A 356 4.90 -8.80 6.95
N SER A 357 3.65 -9.02 7.33
CA SER A 357 3.22 -10.27 7.99
C SER A 357 3.39 -11.52 7.11
N TYR A 358 3.51 -11.34 5.78
CA TYR A 358 3.75 -12.41 4.81
C TYR A 358 5.20 -12.43 4.29
N GLY A 359 6.13 -11.80 5.01
CA GLY A 359 7.56 -11.79 4.67
C GLY A 359 7.98 -10.67 3.71
N GLY A 360 7.12 -9.67 3.48
CA GLY A 360 7.51 -8.45 2.78
C GLY A 360 8.40 -7.54 3.64
N ASP A 361 9.21 -6.70 3.01
CA ASP A 361 10.02 -5.67 3.67
C ASP A 361 9.20 -4.44 4.08
N ALA A 362 8.04 -4.24 3.45
CA ALA A 362 7.06 -3.22 3.80
C ALA A 362 5.63 -3.68 3.46
N CYS A 363 4.64 -2.99 4.03
CA CYS A 363 3.26 -3.14 3.58
C CYS A 363 3.02 -2.16 2.44
N VAL A 364 2.58 -2.66 1.29
CA VAL A 364 2.40 -1.86 0.07
C VAL A 364 0.93 -1.87 -0.32
N LEU A 365 0.36 -0.69 -0.50
CA LEU A 365 -1.01 -0.48 -0.94
C LEU A 365 -0.99 0.28 -2.28
N ALA A 366 -1.74 -0.20 -3.27
CA ALA A 366 -2.04 0.55 -4.49
C ALA A 366 -3.27 1.42 -4.24
N ILE A 367 -3.24 2.67 -4.69
CA ILE A 367 -4.28 3.68 -4.50
C ILE A 367 -4.69 4.21 -5.88
N SER A 368 -5.98 4.20 -6.17
CA SER A 368 -6.57 4.75 -7.40
C SER A 368 -7.95 5.36 -7.13
N GLU A 369 -8.40 6.25 -8.01
CA GLU A 369 -9.70 6.93 -7.93
C GLU A 369 -10.83 6.17 -8.65
#